data_AF-A0A8D8MYY7-F1
#
_entry.id   AF-A0A8D8MYY7-F1
#
_cell.length_a   1.000
_cell.length_b   1.000
_cell.length_c   1.000
_cell.angle_alpha   90.00
_cell.angle_beta   90.00
_cell.angle_gamma   90.00
#
_symmetry.space_group_name_H-M   'P 1'
#
loop_
_entity.id
_entity.type
_entity.pdbx_description
1 polymer ?
#
loop_
_entity_poly.entity_id
_entity_poly.type
_entity_poly.pdbx_seq_one_letter_code
_entity_poly.pdbx_strand_id
1 'polypeptide(L)'
;MGVKIGLMLICCVGLVSSEAIAIEQILSLCCQEGEEWGTQNRLCSSFNKSLELVPGELRGLCLSTIEICCSKQHKIYQCTAGQIAARQGLSCSLKGDHSGSEFYTDCCEACKIGLVVGSSSSKCSVDPFAFGSPWDEVYDGCCKDIKQDTFILNEDDESLLDNLCGRFDNLCSQICENTVAGSYVCKCYPSYTLMDDR
;
A
#
# COMPACT_ATOMS: atom_id res chain seq x y z
N MET A 1 84.93 8.81 -2.19
CA MET A 1 83.61 9.24 -1.66
C MET A 1 82.59 8.15 -1.96
N GLY A 2 81.53 8.00 -1.16
CA GLY A 2 80.46 7.03 -1.42
C GLY A 2 79.09 7.66 -1.21
N VAL A 3 78.20 7.54 -2.20
CA VAL A 3 76.83 8.03 -2.14
C VAL A 3 75.91 6.84 -1.85
N LYS A 4 75.33 6.78 -0.65
CA LYS A 4 74.27 5.83 -0.34
C LYS A 4 72.95 6.36 -0.88
N ILE A 5 72.47 5.79 -1.99
CA ILE A 5 71.11 6.03 -2.48
C ILE A 5 70.16 5.26 -1.55
N GLY A 6 69.61 5.95 -0.55
CA GLY A 6 68.61 5.40 0.35
C GLY A 6 67.26 5.34 -0.33
N LEU A 7 66.75 4.13 -0.60
CA LEU A 7 65.40 3.92 -1.10
C LEU A 7 64.38 4.20 0.02
N MET A 8 63.97 5.47 0.15
CA MET A 8 62.87 5.86 1.03
C MET A 8 61.55 5.28 0.50
N LEU A 9 61.15 4.14 1.04
CA LEU A 9 59.78 3.64 0.92
C LEU A 9 58.86 4.56 1.73
N ILE A 10 58.30 5.57 1.05
CA ILE A 10 57.27 6.44 1.61
C ILE A 10 55.99 5.61 1.74
N CYS A 11 55.82 4.94 2.88
CA CYS A 11 54.51 4.43 3.28
C CYS A 11 53.59 5.62 3.54
N CYS A 12 52.80 5.99 2.52
CA CYS A 12 51.62 6.81 2.70
C CYS A 12 50.60 6.03 3.52
N VAL A 13 50.79 5.98 4.84
CA VAL A 13 49.79 5.54 5.80
C VAL A 13 48.66 6.57 5.71
N GLY A 14 47.63 6.22 4.92
CA GLY A 14 46.45 7.06 4.78
C GLY A 14 45.85 7.30 6.17
N LEU A 15 45.70 8.57 6.54
CA LEU A 15 44.91 8.97 7.70
C LEU A 15 43.46 8.62 7.39
N VAL A 16 43.04 7.41 7.79
CA VAL A 16 41.63 7.04 7.85
C VAL A 16 41.01 7.88 8.95
N SER A 17 40.48 9.04 8.57
CA SER A 17 39.60 9.84 9.42
C SER A 17 38.39 8.98 9.75
N SER A 18 38.26 8.59 11.02
CA SER A 18 37.04 7.93 11.51
C SER A 18 35.89 8.94 11.44
N GLU A 19 35.13 8.92 10.36
CA GLU A 19 33.87 9.64 10.27
C GLU A 19 32.96 9.12 11.38
N ALA A 20 32.50 10.01 12.26
CA ALA A 20 31.56 9.63 13.30
C ALA A 20 30.24 9.24 12.65
N ILE A 21 29.80 7.99 12.87
CA ILE A 21 28.56 7.47 12.29
C ILE A 21 27.41 8.41 12.67
N ALA A 22 26.77 8.99 11.68
CA ALA A 22 25.71 9.98 11.91
C ALA A 22 24.50 9.32 12.60
N ILE A 23 23.87 10.03 13.53
CA ILE A 23 22.72 9.52 14.30
C ILE A 23 21.62 9.02 13.35
N GLU A 24 21.34 9.74 12.26
CA GLU A 24 20.37 9.33 11.21
C GLU A 24 20.66 7.97 10.58
N GLN A 25 21.94 7.60 10.41
CA GLN A 25 22.33 6.29 9.86
C GLN A 25 22.03 5.17 10.86
N ILE A 26 22.24 5.44 12.16
CA ILE A 26 21.91 4.51 13.24
C ILE A 26 20.39 4.41 13.41
N LEU A 27 19.65 5.51 13.34
CA LEU A 27 18.18 5.50 13.34
C LEU A 27 17.64 4.68 12.16
N SER A 28 18.18 4.85 10.96
CA SER A 28 17.80 4.08 9.77
C SER A 28 18.06 2.57 9.94
N LEU A 29 19.29 2.20 10.33
CA LEU A 29 19.69 0.81 10.60
C LEU A 29 18.79 0.15 11.66
N CYS A 30 18.58 0.83 12.78
CA CYS A 30 17.80 0.31 13.90
C CYS A 30 16.29 0.26 13.58
N CYS A 31 15.79 1.19 12.76
CA CYS A 31 14.41 1.10 12.26
C CYS A 31 14.23 -0.12 11.35
N GLN A 32 15.16 -0.36 10.41
CA GLN A 32 15.14 -1.53 9.52
C GLN A 32 15.19 -2.85 10.31
N GLU A 33 16.05 -2.96 11.33
CA GLU A 33 16.09 -4.12 12.23
C GLU A 33 14.78 -4.31 13.01
N GLY A 34 14.13 -3.22 13.42
CA GLY A 34 12.80 -3.23 14.02
C GLY A 34 11.71 -3.72 13.07
N GLU A 35 11.69 -3.23 11.83
CA GLU A 35 10.73 -3.67 10.80
C GLU A 35 10.91 -5.15 10.49
N GLU A 36 12.14 -5.62 10.26
CA GLU A 36 12.42 -7.04 10.01
C GLU A 36 11.97 -7.90 11.21
N TRP A 37 12.32 -7.50 12.43
CA TRP A 37 11.88 -8.20 13.65
C TRP A 37 10.35 -8.28 13.77
N GLY A 38 9.65 -7.19 13.42
CA GLY A 38 8.20 -7.10 13.42
C GLY A 38 7.51 -8.02 12.40
N THR A 39 8.19 -8.43 11.32
CA THR A 39 7.65 -9.44 10.39
C THR A 39 7.69 -10.87 10.95
N GLN A 40 8.63 -11.15 11.85
CA GLN A 40 8.92 -12.50 12.36
C GLN A 40 8.34 -12.75 13.76
N ASN A 41 8.26 -11.72 14.60
CA ASN A 41 7.98 -11.82 16.04
C ASN A 41 6.71 -11.06 16.41
N ARG A 42 5.92 -11.64 17.33
CA ARG A 42 4.68 -11.01 17.85
C ARG A 42 4.91 -9.91 18.89
N LEU A 43 6.13 -9.81 19.44
CA LEU A 43 6.48 -8.86 20.49
C LEU A 43 7.74 -8.08 20.10
N CYS A 44 7.67 -6.76 20.16
CA CYS A 44 8.80 -5.87 19.90
C CYS A 44 9.75 -5.80 21.09
N SER A 45 9.20 -5.82 22.31
CA SER A 45 9.94 -5.82 23.58
C SER A 45 10.78 -7.07 23.84
N SER A 46 10.65 -8.13 23.02
CA SER A 46 11.51 -9.31 23.08
C SER A 46 12.68 -9.29 22.08
N PHE A 47 12.98 -8.15 21.45
CA PHE A 47 14.12 -8.00 20.54
C PHE A 47 15.44 -8.39 21.22
N ASN A 48 16.23 -9.24 20.56
CA ASN A 48 17.47 -9.78 21.12
C ASN A 48 18.62 -9.98 20.12
N LYS A 49 18.52 -9.45 18.89
CA LYS A 49 19.65 -9.45 17.93
C LYS A 49 20.84 -8.63 18.47
N SER A 50 22.06 -9.01 18.08
CA SER A 50 23.29 -8.31 18.46
C SER A 50 23.42 -6.96 17.72
N LEU A 51 23.76 -5.89 18.44
CA LEU A 51 23.89 -4.52 17.90
C LEU A 51 25.36 -4.10 17.77
N GLU A 52 26.19 -4.91 17.12
CA GLU A 52 27.66 -4.76 17.13
C GLU A 52 28.14 -3.51 16.40
N LEU A 53 27.39 -3.06 15.38
CA LEU A 53 27.67 -1.85 14.60
C LEU A 53 27.23 -0.55 15.30
N VAL A 54 26.56 -0.63 16.46
CA VAL A 54 25.97 0.53 17.15
C VAL A 54 26.86 0.96 18.33
N PRO A 55 27.37 2.21 18.35
CA PRO A 55 28.13 2.75 19.48
C PRO A 55 27.41 2.58 20.83
N GLY A 56 28.16 2.35 21.91
CA GLY A 56 27.61 2.00 23.22
C GLY A 56 26.61 3.02 23.76
N GLU A 57 26.91 4.30 23.51
CA GLU A 57 26.17 5.49 23.89
C GLU A 57 24.83 5.59 23.15
N LEU A 58 24.74 5.03 21.94
CA LEU A 58 23.58 5.11 21.05
C LEU A 58 22.72 3.84 21.04
N ARG A 59 23.12 2.78 21.76
CA ARG A 59 22.33 1.54 21.91
C ARG A 59 20.93 1.79 22.47
N GLY A 60 20.78 2.71 23.43
CA GLY A 60 19.47 3.05 24.00
C GLY A 60 18.52 3.67 22.96
N LEU A 61 19.02 4.65 22.18
CA LEU A 61 18.29 5.28 21.08
C LEU A 61 17.91 4.24 20.00
N CYS A 62 18.86 3.38 19.63
CA CYS A 62 18.65 2.29 18.69
C CYS A 62 17.52 1.34 19.13
N LEU A 63 17.52 0.89 20.39
CA LEU A 63 16.49 0.00 20.94
C LEU A 63 15.09 0.65 20.95
N SER A 64 15.00 1.94 21.29
CA SER A 64 13.73 2.68 21.18
C SER A 64 13.25 2.78 19.73
N THR A 65 14.17 2.96 18.77
CA THR A 65 13.84 3.02 17.34
C THR A 65 13.38 1.67 16.80
N ILE A 66 14.04 0.58 17.22
CA ILE A 66 13.65 -0.81 16.94
C ILE A 66 12.22 -1.08 17.42
N GLU A 67 11.88 -0.70 18.65
CA GLU A 67 10.55 -0.94 19.22
C GLU A 67 9.45 -0.16 18.46
N ILE A 68 9.70 1.11 18.15
CA ILE A 68 8.79 1.96 17.37
C ILE A 68 8.57 1.38 15.96
N CYS A 69 9.65 1.03 15.25
CA CYS A 69 9.55 0.52 13.87
C CYS A 69 9.01 -0.91 13.79
N CYS A 70 9.23 -1.75 14.80
CA CYS A 70 8.53 -3.03 14.95
C CYS A 70 7.02 -2.83 15.16
N SER A 71 6.62 -1.91 16.05
CA SER A 71 5.20 -1.60 16.29
C SER A 71 4.52 -1.02 15.03
N LYS A 72 5.22 -0.16 14.27
CA LYS A 72 4.82 0.30 12.94
C LYS A 72 4.58 -0.89 12.00
N GLN A 73 5.49 -1.85 11.93
CA GLN A 73 5.35 -3.00 11.03
C GLN A 73 4.18 -3.91 11.39
N HIS A 74 3.91 -4.14 12.68
CA HIS A 74 2.70 -4.85 13.12
C HIS A 74 1.42 -4.16 12.64
N LYS A 75 1.35 -2.82 12.76
CA LYS A 75 0.21 -2.02 12.29
C LYS A 75 0.04 -2.08 10.77
N ILE A 76 1.13 -2.01 10.01
CA ILE A 76 1.12 -2.17 8.54
C ILE A 76 0.57 -3.56 8.15
N TYR A 77 1.05 -4.63 8.80
CA TYR A 77 0.57 -5.99 8.53
C TYR A 77 -0.91 -6.17 8.87
N GLN A 78 -1.34 -5.72 10.06
CA GLN A 78 -2.76 -5.76 10.47
C GLN A 78 -3.65 -4.97 9.49
N CYS A 79 -3.26 -3.75 9.15
CA CYS A 79 -4.01 -2.87 8.26
C CYS A 79 -4.13 -3.47 6.84
N THR A 80 -3.04 -4.04 6.32
CA THR A 80 -3.02 -4.73 5.02
C THR A 80 -3.95 -5.95 5.02
N ALA A 81 -3.91 -6.77 6.07
CA ALA A 81 -4.83 -7.91 6.22
C ALA A 81 -6.30 -7.46 6.34
N GLY A 82 -6.56 -6.32 7.00
CA GLY A 82 -7.88 -5.71 7.07
C GLY A 82 -8.41 -5.27 5.71
N GLN A 83 -7.59 -4.57 4.93
CA GLN A 83 -7.95 -4.21 3.55
C GLN A 83 -8.21 -5.41 2.65
N ILE A 84 -7.41 -6.48 2.77
CA ILE A 84 -7.62 -7.71 1.99
C ILE A 84 -8.96 -8.35 2.35
N ALA A 85 -9.29 -8.42 3.65
CA ALA A 85 -10.58 -8.93 4.11
C ALA A 85 -11.77 -8.08 3.60
N ALA A 86 -11.63 -6.75 3.60
CA ALA A 86 -12.61 -5.84 3.02
C ALA A 86 -12.82 -6.04 1.52
N ARG A 87 -11.74 -6.06 0.71
CA ARG A 87 -11.78 -6.32 -0.75
C ARG A 87 -12.34 -7.71 -1.08
N GLN A 88 -12.22 -8.68 -0.18
CA GLN A 88 -12.80 -10.03 -0.31
C GLN A 88 -14.25 -10.15 0.22
N GLY A 89 -14.87 -9.07 0.67
CA GLY A 89 -16.24 -9.07 1.21
C GLY A 89 -16.40 -9.78 2.56
N LEU A 90 -15.31 -10.02 3.29
CA LEU A 90 -15.31 -10.69 4.59
C LEU A 90 -15.74 -9.74 5.73
N SER A 91 -16.02 -10.29 6.92
CA SER A 91 -16.25 -9.47 8.12
C SER A 91 -14.95 -8.85 8.64
N CYS A 92 -15.02 -7.63 9.18
CA CYS A 92 -13.89 -6.96 9.84
C CYS A 92 -13.79 -7.29 11.34
N SER A 93 -14.69 -8.13 11.86
CA SER A 93 -14.67 -8.60 13.24
C SER A 93 -13.87 -9.90 13.36
N LEU A 94 -12.72 -9.86 14.04
CA LEU A 94 -12.00 -11.08 14.43
C LEU A 94 -12.77 -11.82 15.54
N LYS A 95 -12.82 -13.16 15.47
CA LYS A 95 -13.55 -14.00 16.43
C LYS A 95 -12.67 -14.36 17.63
N GLY A 96 -12.95 -13.82 18.81
CA GLY A 96 -12.24 -14.11 20.06
C GLY A 96 -11.90 -12.86 20.86
N ASP A 97 -11.05 -13.00 21.87
CA ASP A 97 -10.38 -11.88 22.52
C ASP A 97 -9.20 -11.43 21.65
N HIS A 98 -9.32 -10.24 21.06
CA HIS A 98 -8.34 -9.66 20.13
C HIS A 98 -7.90 -8.26 20.59
N SER A 99 -7.67 -8.10 21.89
CA SER A 99 -6.97 -6.92 22.44
C SER A 99 -5.72 -6.59 21.61
N GLY A 100 -5.71 -5.43 20.94
CA GLY A 100 -4.61 -5.00 20.06
C GLY A 100 -4.78 -5.31 18.56
N SER A 101 -5.97 -5.71 18.09
CA SER A 101 -6.29 -5.84 16.65
C SER A 101 -7.02 -4.63 16.04
N GLU A 102 -7.04 -3.49 16.74
CA GLU A 102 -7.78 -2.27 16.34
C GLU A 102 -7.40 -1.84 14.91
N PHE A 103 -6.09 -1.80 14.61
CA PHE A 103 -5.57 -1.46 13.27
C PHE A 103 -6.04 -2.42 12.15
N TYR A 104 -6.36 -3.69 12.45
CA TYR A 104 -6.98 -4.58 11.47
C TYR A 104 -8.43 -4.18 11.21
N THR A 105 -9.22 -4.00 12.27
CA THR A 105 -10.65 -3.70 12.16
C THR A 105 -10.89 -2.32 11.55
N ASP A 106 -10.18 -1.29 12.01
CA ASP A 106 -10.37 0.09 11.55
C ASP A 106 -9.95 0.26 10.09
N CYS A 107 -8.83 -0.34 9.65
CA CYS A 107 -8.46 -0.34 8.23
C CYS A 107 -9.41 -1.18 7.36
N CYS A 108 -9.98 -2.25 7.90
CA CYS A 108 -10.96 -3.07 7.18
C CYS A 108 -12.27 -2.29 6.97
N GLU A 109 -12.80 -1.62 8.02
CA GLU A 109 -14.03 -0.83 7.89
C GLU A 109 -13.81 0.45 7.06
N ALA A 110 -12.68 1.16 7.23
CA ALA A 110 -12.33 2.30 6.37
C ALA A 110 -12.24 1.90 4.89
N CYS A 111 -11.61 0.76 4.58
CA CYS A 111 -11.57 0.20 3.23
C CYS A 111 -12.99 -0.15 2.72
N LYS A 112 -13.84 -0.80 3.53
CA LYS A 112 -15.23 -1.11 3.14
C LYS A 112 -16.06 0.12 2.85
N ILE A 113 -15.97 1.16 3.68
CA ILE A 113 -16.65 2.43 3.43
C ILE A 113 -16.15 3.02 2.10
N GLY A 114 -14.84 2.91 1.82
CA GLY A 114 -14.25 3.23 0.53
C GLY A 114 -14.86 2.44 -0.63
N LEU A 115 -14.91 1.11 -0.55
CA LEU A 115 -15.51 0.23 -1.57
C LEU A 115 -16.97 0.60 -1.85
N VAL A 116 -17.77 0.85 -0.80
CA VAL A 116 -19.18 1.26 -0.92
C VAL A 116 -19.31 2.62 -1.59
N VAL A 117 -18.52 3.62 -1.20
CA VAL A 117 -18.53 4.94 -1.84
C VAL A 117 -18.07 4.85 -3.31
N GLY A 118 -17.02 4.06 -3.59
CA GLY A 118 -16.49 3.81 -4.93
C GLY A 118 -17.50 3.16 -5.87
N SER A 119 -18.33 2.25 -5.34
CA SER A 119 -19.45 1.60 -6.07
C SER A 119 -20.63 2.53 -6.38
N SER A 120 -20.58 3.79 -5.93
CA SER A 120 -21.61 4.79 -6.15
C SER A 120 -21.11 5.94 -7.06
N SER A 121 -22.03 6.78 -7.52
CA SER A 121 -21.70 8.01 -8.26
C SER A 121 -21.00 9.08 -7.41
N SER A 122 -20.86 8.87 -6.09
CA SER A 122 -20.14 9.76 -5.17
C SER A 122 -18.66 9.92 -5.55
N LYS A 123 -18.01 10.99 -5.05
CA LYS A 123 -16.57 11.20 -5.21
C LYS A 123 -15.79 10.45 -4.12
N CYS A 124 -14.62 9.93 -4.45
CA CYS A 124 -13.66 9.46 -3.45
C CYS A 124 -13.05 10.67 -2.73
N SER A 125 -13.66 11.04 -1.62
CA SER A 125 -13.21 12.09 -0.70
C SER A 125 -13.85 11.86 0.67
N VAL A 126 -13.18 12.34 1.73
CA VAL A 126 -13.72 12.36 3.09
C VAL A 126 -14.33 13.72 3.46
N ASP A 127 -14.08 14.78 2.68
CA ASP A 127 -14.55 16.14 2.95
C ASP A 127 -16.09 16.19 3.13
N PRO A 128 -16.62 16.86 4.17
CA PRO A 128 -15.95 17.76 5.12
C PRO A 128 -15.44 17.11 6.42
N PHE A 129 -15.30 15.78 6.48
CA PHE A 129 -14.71 15.06 7.60
C PHE A 129 -13.35 14.44 7.23
N ALA A 130 -12.73 13.73 8.17
CA ALA A 130 -11.57 12.87 7.95
C ALA A 130 -11.58 11.75 9.00
N PHE A 131 -11.04 10.58 8.65
CA PHE A 131 -10.69 9.53 9.60
C PHE A 131 -9.29 9.77 10.21
N GLY A 132 -8.42 10.49 9.48
CA GLY A 132 -7.00 10.67 9.80
C GLY A 132 -6.12 9.63 9.11
N SER A 133 -4.82 9.92 8.97
CA SER A 133 -3.83 8.95 8.49
C SER A 133 -3.64 7.83 9.53
N PRO A 134 -3.59 6.54 9.13
CA PRO A 134 -3.53 6.04 7.75
C PRO A 134 -4.90 5.80 7.09
N TRP A 135 -6.01 5.90 7.83
CA TRP A 135 -7.34 5.47 7.36
C TRP A 135 -7.89 6.28 6.18
N ASP A 136 -7.57 7.57 6.08
CA ASP A 136 -7.93 8.38 4.90
C ASP A 136 -7.32 7.82 3.61
N GLU A 137 -6.05 7.38 3.66
CA GLU A 137 -5.32 6.78 2.54
C GLU A 137 -5.91 5.40 2.16
N VAL A 138 -6.35 4.64 3.18
CA VAL A 138 -6.99 3.33 3.01
C VAL A 138 -8.38 3.46 2.36
N TYR A 139 -9.18 4.43 2.83
CA TYR A 139 -10.49 4.75 2.27
C TYR A 139 -10.37 5.23 0.82
N ASP A 140 -9.47 6.17 0.56
CA ASP A 140 -9.24 6.74 -0.78
C ASP A 140 -8.76 5.66 -1.77
N GLY A 141 -7.81 4.81 -1.35
CA GLY A 141 -7.33 3.67 -2.14
C GLY A 141 -8.46 2.69 -2.48
N CYS A 142 -9.17 2.16 -1.48
CA CYS A 142 -10.24 1.19 -1.74
C CYS A 142 -11.44 1.80 -2.52
N CYS A 143 -11.70 3.10 -2.38
CA CYS A 143 -12.68 3.79 -3.22
C CYS A 143 -12.20 3.92 -4.68
N LYS A 144 -10.92 4.25 -4.88
CA LYS A 144 -10.31 4.38 -6.21
C LYS A 144 -10.16 3.06 -6.93
N ASP A 145 -9.91 1.94 -6.23
CA ASP A 145 -9.89 0.61 -6.84
C ASP A 145 -11.20 0.31 -7.58
N ILE A 146 -12.35 0.43 -6.89
CA ILE A 146 -13.67 0.19 -7.49
C ILE A 146 -14.00 1.21 -8.56
N LYS A 147 -13.62 2.48 -8.38
CA LYS A 147 -13.73 3.50 -9.43
C LYS A 147 -12.88 3.16 -10.65
N GLN A 148 -11.71 2.54 -10.50
CA GLN A 148 -10.81 2.16 -11.61
C GLN A 148 -11.24 0.89 -12.34
N ASP A 149 -11.77 -0.11 -11.62
CA ASP A 149 -12.49 -1.23 -12.25
C ASP A 149 -13.73 -0.73 -13.03
N THR A 150 -14.35 0.37 -12.57
CA THR A 150 -15.41 1.07 -13.32
C THR A 150 -14.85 1.96 -14.45
N PHE A 151 -13.62 2.48 -14.33
CA PHE A 151 -12.96 3.42 -15.27
C PHE A 151 -12.56 2.79 -16.61
N ILE A 152 -12.90 1.52 -16.85
CA ILE A 152 -13.01 1.02 -18.23
C ILE A 152 -14.02 1.88 -19.02
N LEU A 153 -14.96 2.57 -18.33
CA LEU A 153 -15.60 3.80 -18.77
C LEU A 153 -15.05 5.01 -17.97
N ASN A 154 -14.23 5.84 -18.61
CA ASN A 154 -13.87 7.17 -18.10
C ASN A 154 -14.29 8.25 -19.11
N GLU A 155 -14.55 9.45 -18.60
CA GLU A 155 -15.27 10.51 -19.33
C GLU A 155 -14.35 11.61 -19.92
N ASP A 156 -13.03 11.46 -19.80
CA ASP A 156 -12.03 12.44 -20.22
C ASP A 156 -11.52 12.26 -21.68
N ASP A 157 -11.94 11.20 -22.38
CA ASP A 157 -11.66 10.99 -23.81
C ASP A 157 -12.97 10.99 -24.62
N GLU A 158 -13.28 12.15 -25.20
CA GLU A 158 -14.47 12.43 -26.01
C GLU A 158 -14.59 11.53 -27.26
N SER A 159 -13.59 10.68 -27.56
CA SER A 159 -13.59 9.72 -28.67
C SER A 159 -13.85 8.25 -28.26
N LEU A 160 -13.87 7.90 -26.97
CA LEU A 160 -13.93 6.49 -26.53
C LEU A 160 -15.33 5.93 -26.23
N LEU A 161 -16.36 6.77 -26.07
CA LEU A 161 -17.73 6.31 -25.80
C LEU A 161 -18.43 5.71 -27.04
N ASP A 162 -17.98 6.05 -28.26
CA ASP A 162 -18.61 5.62 -29.52
C ASP A 162 -18.49 4.12 -29.85
N ASN A 163 -17.74 3.33 -29.06
CA ASN A 163 -17.46 1.93 -29.39
C ASN A 163 -17.48 0.91 -28.23
N LEU A 164 -18.53 0.91 -27.41
CA LEU A 164 -18.77 -0.14 -26.41
C LEU A 164 -18.87 -1.54 -27.03
N CYS A 165 -19.64 -1.69 -28.12
CA CYS A 165 -19.88 -2.98 -28.79
C CYS A 165 -18.61 -3.61 -29.41
N GLY A 166 -17.58 -2.82 -29.69
CA GLY A 166 -16.28 -3.31 -30.19
C GLY A 166 -15.24 -3.52 -29.09
N ARG A 167 -15.56 -3.21 -27.82
CA ARG A 167 -14.64 -3.30 -26.67
C ARG A 167 -15.01 -4.38 -25.66
N PHE A 168 -16.30 -4.70 -25.53
CA PHE A 168 -16.81 -5.68 -24.58
C PHE A 168 -17.49 -6.86 -25.29
N ASP A 169 -16.83 -8.02 -25.27
CA ASP A 169 -17.43 -9.27 -25.77
C ASP A 169 -18.66 -9.68 -24.94
N ASN A 170 -19.70 -10.18 -25.62
CA ASN A 170 -20.96 -10.66 -25.03
C ASN A 170 -21.87 -9.57 -24.40
N LEU A 171 -21.64 -8.29 -24.71
CA LEU A 171 -22.46 -7.17 -24.22
C LEU A 171 -23.96 -7.26 -24.63
N CYS A 172 -24.26 -8.00 -25.71
CA CYS A 172 -25.61 -8.35 -26.15
C CYS A 172 -25.65 -9.81 -26.62
N SER A 173 -26.78 -10.50 -26.45
CA SER A 173 -26.92 -11.93 -26.80
C SER A 173 -27.00 -12.25 -28.30
N GLN A 174 -27.18 -11.25 -29.17
CA GLN A 174 -27.26 -11.42 -30.64
C GLN A 174 -26.59 -10.27 -31.40
N ILE A 175 -27.15 -9.06 -31.33
CA ILE A 175 -26.65 -7.87 -32.04
C ILE A 175 -26.43 -6.76 -31.02
N CYS A 176 -25.28 -6.08 -31.09
CA CYS A 176 -24.95 -4.86 -30.35
C CYS A 176 -24.73 -3.74 -31.36
N GLU A 177 -25.39 -2.60 -31.19
CA GLU A 177 -25.13 -1.37 -31.96
C GLU A 177 -24.80 -0.21 -31.02
N ASN A 178 -23.70 0.50 -31.29
CA ASN A 178 -23.39 1.75 -30.60
C ASN A 178 -24.38 2.86 -31.00
N THR A 179 -24.64 3.80 -30.11
CA THR A 179 -25.55 4.93 -30.30
C THR A 179 -24.79 6.26 -30.31
N VAL A 180 -25.31 7.26 -31.01
CA VAL A 180 -24.70 8.61 -31.16
C VAL A 180 -24.65 9.46 -29.88
N ALA A 181 -24.91 8.85 -28.72
CA ALA A 181 -24.86 9.45 -27.39
C ALA A 181 -23.97 8.63 -26.43
N GLY A 182 -23.06 7.81 -26.97
CA GLY A 182 -22.08 7.06 -26.18
C GLY A 182 -22.61 5.83 -25.43
N SER A 183 -23.87 5.45 -25.67
CA SER A 183 -24.48 4.22 -25.15
C SER A 183 -24.59 3.15 -26.24
N TYR A 184 -25.11 1.97 -25.92
CA TYR A 184 -25.37 0.89 -26.89
C TYR A 184 -26.84 0.43 -26.82
N VAL A 185 -27.30 -0.24 -27.88
CA VAL A 185 -28.60 -0.91 -27.93
C VAL A 185 -28.43 -2.36 -28.38
N CYS A 186 -28.99 -3.28 -27.60
CA CYS A 186 -29.11 -4.67 -28.02
C CYS A 186 -30.28 -4.86 -28.98
N LYS A 187 -30.07 -5.62 -30.05
CA LYS A 187 -31.11 -6.03 -30.98
C LYS A 187 -31.08 -7.54 -31.20
N CYS A 188 -32.20 -8.05 -31.69
CA CYS A 188 -32.34 -9.45 -32.08
C CYS A 188 -32.38 -9.59 -33.61
N TYR A 189 -31.99 -10.76 -34.10
CA TYR A 189 -32.20 -11.14 -35.50
C TYR A 189 -33.71 -11.26 -35.82
N PRO A 190 -34.10 -11.14 -37.10
CA PRO A 190 -35.49 -11.39 -37.51
C PRO A 190 -36.01 -12.75 -37.02
N SER A 191 -37.25 -12.77 -36.54
CA SER A 191 -37.91 -13.91 -35.84
C SER A 191 -37.59 -14.08 -34.36
N TYR A 192 -36.77 -13.20 -33.76
CA TYR A 192 -36.53 -13.15 -32.31
C TYR A 192 -37.06 -11.83 -31.72
N THR A 193 -37.41 -11.86 -30.43
CA THR A 193 -37.88 -10.69 -29.66
C THR A 193 -37.11 -10.59 -28.35
N LEU A 194 -36.86 -9.36 -27.90
CA LEU A 194 -36.43 -9.10 -26.53
C LEU A 194 -37.57 -9.50 -25.57
N MET A 195 -37.22 -10.02 -24.41
CA MET A 195 -38.18 -10.19 -23.30
C MET A 195 -38.25 -8.86 -22.53
N ASP A 196 -39.42 -8.54 -21.95
CA ASP A 196 -39.54 -7.41 -21.03
C ASP A 196 -38.69 -7.64 -19.77
N ASP A 197 -38.00 -6.60 -19.30
CA ASP A 197 -37.32 -6.58 -18.01
C ASP A 197 -38.34 -6.71 -16.87
N ARG A 198 -38.02 -7.50 -15.83
CA ARG A 198 -38.97 -7.95 -14.79
C ARG A 198 -38.44 -7.82 -13.36
#